data_AF-A0A1V5DVK6-F1
#
_entry.id   AF-A0A1V5DVK6-F1
#
_cell.length_a   1.000
_cell.length_b   1.000
_cell.length_c   1.000
_cell.angle_alpha   90.00
_cell.angle_beta   90.00
_cell.angle_gamma   90.00
#
_symmetry.space_group_name_H-M   'P 1'
#
loop_
_entity.id
_entity.type
_entity.pdbx_description
1 polymer ?
#
loop_
_entity_poly.entity_id
_entity_poly.type
_entity_poly.pdbx_seq_one_letter_code
_entity_poly.pdbx_strand_id
1 'polypeptide(L)'
;MIVREITAKSILSRSQVYDYALNPYVGCSHGCRYCYAAFMRRFTGHREAWGRFVDVKVNAPGLLAKEIMRKPVGRVWVSGVCDPYQAAERKYRLTGRCLEILLENRWPVTIQTKSTLVLRDIEILERFEDIEVGFSITTADEKMRKLFEPGAAPIRERVRALDVLHAREIRTYGSEGGATG
;
A
#
# COMPACT_ATOMS: atom_id res chain seq x y z
N MET A 1 -0.73 -16.95 9.67
CA MET A 1 0.05 -15.76 9.25
C MET A 1 0.89 -15.37 10.43
N ILE A 2 2.21 -15.23 10.27
CA ILE A 2 3.07 -14.68 11.34
C ILE A 2 3.03 -13.17 11.24
N VAL A 3 2.80 -12.49 12.36
CA VAL A 3 2.82 -11.03 12.43
C VAL A 3 3.82 -10.63 13.52
N ARG A 4 4.80 -9.80 13.18
CA ARG A 4 5.78 -9.26 14.12
C ARG A 4 5.71 -7.75 14.11
N GLU A 5 5.87 -7.14 15.27
CA GLU A 5 6.05 -5.69 15.38
C GLU A 5 7.54 -5.38 15.36
N ILE A 6 7.94 -4.41 14.55
CA ILE A 6 9.33 -3.98 14.40
C ILE A 6 9.41 -2.46 14.44
N THR A 7 10.61 -1.96 14.75
CA THR A 7 10.95 -0.55 14.60
C THR A 7 11.81 -0.35 13.36
N ALA A 8 11.38 0.53 12.47
CA ALA A 8 12.18 0.91 11.31
C ALA A 8 13.16 2.03 11.67
N LYS A 9 14.20 2.19 10.85
CA LYS A 9 15.11 3.35 10.91
C LYS A 9 14.67 4.49 9.99
N SER A 10 13.90 4.17 8.96
CA SER A 10 13.33 5.11 8.00
C SER A 10 12.03 4.56 7.42
N ILE A 11 11.13 5.43 6.98
CA ILE A 11 9.83 5.03 6.40
C ILE A 11 9.58 5.60 5.00
N LEU A 12 10.24 6.72 4.66
CA LEU A 12 10.10 7.43 3.38
C LEU A 12 11.40 7.33 2.57
N SER A 13 11.44 6.36 1.65
CA SER A 13 12.58 6.11 0.76
C SER A 13 12.38 6.74 -0.62
N ARG A 14 13.45 7.04 -1.36
CA ARG A 14 13.35 7.39 -2.78
C ARG A 14 12.79 6.20 -3.58
N SER A 15 12.04 6.48 -4.64
CA SER A 15 11.49 5.48 -5.55
C SER A 15 11.85 5.81 -7.00
N GLN A 16 11.77 4.81 -7.89
CA GLN A 16 11.93 5.00 -9.34
C GLN A 16 10.58 5.22 -10.05
N VAL A 17 9.46 5.00 -9.35
CA VAL A 17 8.10 5.16 -9.91
C VAL A 17 7.54 6.55 -9.62
N TYR A 18 7.79 7.05 -8.40
CA TYR A 18 7.44 8.40 -7.93
C TYR A 18 8.60 8.92 -7.08
N ASP A 19 8.53 10.15 -6.57
CA ASP A 19 9.63 10.75 -5.80
C ASP A 19 10.02 9.93 -4.57
N TYR A 20 9.00 9.41 -3.87
CA TYR A 20 9.15 8.62 -2.65
C TYR A 20 8.24 7.39 -2.62
N ALA A 21 8.63 6.39 -1.84
CA ALA A 21 7.78 5.26 -1.46
C ALA A 21 7.65 5.17 0.06
N LEU A 22 6.44 4.88 0.51
CA LEU A 22 6.07 4.69 1.91
C LEU A 22 5.49 3.28 2.08
N ASN A 23 6.18 2.46 2.87
CA ASN A 23 5.80 1.06 3.11
C ASN A 23 5.69 0.80 4.62
N PRO A 24 4.48 0.87 5.22
CA PRO A 24 4.28 0.65 6.66
C PRO A 24 4.54 -0.80 7.11
N TYR A 25 4.69 -1.71 6.14
CA TYR A 25 4.86 -3.14 6.35
C TYR A 25 6.06 -3.69 5.58
N VAL A 26 6.54 -4.85 5.99
CA VAL A 26 7.35 -5.75 5.16
C VAL A 26 6.63 -7.10 5.10
N GLY A 27 6.57 -7.71 3.92
CA GLY A 27 5.65 -8.81 3.69
C GLY A 27 4.25 -8.33 3.31
N CYS A 28 3.46 -9.22 2.72
CA CYS A 28 2.15 -8.88 2.20
C CYS A 28 1.19 -10.07 2.24
N SER A 29 0.12 -9.98 3.03
CA SER A 29 -0.83 -11.07 3.23
C SER A 29 -1.64 -11.47 1.99
N HIS A 30 -1.58 -10.67 0.92
CA HIS A 30 -2.15 -11.05 -0.38
C HIS A 30 -1.49 -12.31 -0.98
N GLY A 31 -0.21 -12.54 -0.67
CA GLY A 31 0.50 -13.76 -1.07
C GLY A 31 0.55 -13.98 -2.57
N CYS A 32 0.68 -12.91 -3.36
CA CYS A 32 0.68 -13.02 -4.81
C CYS A 32 1.88 -13.87 -5.29
N ARG A 33 1.63 -14.87 -6.13
CA ARG A 33 2.67 -15.81 -6.58
C ARG A 33 3.73 -15.16 -7.48
N TYR A 34 3.36 -14.13 -8.22
CA TYR A 34 4.24 -13.37 -9.12
C TYR A 34 4.87 -12.13 -8.45
N CYS A 35 4.73 -11.97 -7.13
CA CYS A 35 5.09 -10.72 -6.46
C CYS A 35 6.59 -10.42 -6.54
N TYR A 36 6.98 -9.35 -7.23
CA TYR A 36 8.37 -8.92 -7.27
C TYR A 36 8.92 -8.67 -5.86
N ALA A 37 8.13 -8.08 -4.96
CA ALA A 37 8.54 -7.75 -3.61
C ALA A 37 8.89 -8.96 -2.73
N ALA A 38 8.66 -10.20 -3.20
CA ALA A 38 9.11 -11.41 -2.53
C ALA A 38 10.63 -11.43 -2.24
N PHE A 39 11.44 -10.68 -3.01
CA PHE A 39 12.87 -10.51 -2.73
C PHE A 39 13.14 -9.92 -1.34
N MET A 40 12.21 -9.10 -0.81
CA MET A 40 12.35 -8.45 0.50
C MET A 40 12.55 -9.44 1.64
N ARG A 41 12.09 -10.70 1.51
CA ARG A 41 12.28 -11.75 2.52
C ARG A 41 13.76 -11.88 2.92
N ARG A 42 14.69 -11.70 1.98
CA ARG A 42 16.14 -11.81 2.21
C ARG A 42 16.67 -10.84 3.27
N PHE A 43 15.94 -9.75 3.57
CA PHE A 43 16.33 -8.72 4.54
C PHE A 43 15.62 -8.83 5.90
N THR A 44 14.79 -9.86 6.11
CA THR A 44 13.90 -9.94 7.28
C THR A 44 14.24 -11.08 8.25
N GLY A 45 15.11 -12.01 7.86
CA GLY A 45 15.40 -13.22 8.64
C GLY A 45 14.25 -14.25 8.67
N HIS A 46 13.15 -14.01 7.95
CA HIS A 46 12.05 -14.97 7.82
C HIS A 46 12.44 -16.20 6.99
N ARG A 47 12.04 -17.38 7.48
CA ARG A 47 12.12 -18.66 6.74
C ARG A 47 10.80 -18.99 6.03
N GLU A 48 9.72 -18.33 6.43
CA GLU A 48 8.38 -18.51 5.91
C GLU A 48 8.26 -18.00 4.46
N ALA A 49 7.44 -18.65 3.66
CA ALA A 49 7.17 -18.20 2.29
C ALA A 49 6.55 -16.78 2.26
N TRP A 50 6.75 -16.06 1.15
CA TRP A 50 6.08 -14.78 0.92
C TRP A 50 4.56 -14.95 1.03
N GLY A 51 3.88 -14.01 1.68
CA GLY A 51 2.45 -14.13 2.00
C GLY A 51 2.13 -14.92 3.28
N ARG A 52 3.13 -15.41 4.01
CA ARG A 52 2.94 -16.09 5.30
C ARG A 52 3.44 -15.31 6.50
N PHE A 53 4.10 -14.17 6.28
CA PHE A 53 4.55 -13.25 7.32
C PHE A 53 4.24 -11.79 6.97
N VAL A 54 4.13 -10.96 8.00
CA VAL A 54 4.08 -9.49 7.92
C VAL A 54 4.86 -8.91 9.11
N ASP A 55 5.88 -8.11 8.83
CA ASP A 55 6.50 -7.24 9.82
C ASP A 55 5.82 -5.87 9.78
N VAL A 56 5.37 -5.41 10.94
CA VAL A 56 4.62 -4.19 11.13
C VAL A 56 5.54 -3.12 11.68
N LYS A 57 5.82 -2.07 10.90
CA LYS A 57 6.68 -0.97 11.34
C LYS A 57 5.90 -0.04 12.25
N VAL A 58 5.75 -0.41 13.53
CA VAL A 58 4.85 0.29 14.47
C VAL A 58 5.19 1.76 14.68
N ASN A 59 6.43 2.16 14.45
CA ASN A 59 6.91 3.54 14.51
C ASN A 59 6.75 4.31 13.18
N ALA A 60 6.10 3.75 12.15
CA ALA A 60 5.98 4.36 10.83
C ALA A 60 5.41 5.79 10.85
N PRO A 61 4.27 6.09 11.50
CA PRO A 61 3.75 7.47 11.55
C PRO A 61 4.73 8.43 12.24
N GLY A 62 5.30 8.03 13.37
CA GLY A 62 6.24 8.86 14.13
C GLY A 62 7.56 9.12 13.39
N LEU A 63 8.02 8.17 12.57
CA LEU A 63 9.15 8.40 11.66
C LEU A 63 8.76 9.34 10.52
N LEU A 64 7.59 9.12 9.91
CA LEU A 64 7.14 9.91 8.77
C LEU A 64 7.06 11.39 9.12
N ALA A 65 6.43 11.71 10.25
CA ALA A 65 6.29 13.08 10.74
C ALA A 65 7.65 13.80 10.90
N LYS A 66 8.73 13.07 11.20
CA LYS A 66 10.09 13.63 11.29
C LYS A 66 10.76 13.73 9.92
N GLU A 67 10.56 12.75 9.05
CA GLU A 67 11.25 12.65 7.77
C GLU A 67 10.73 13.66 6.73
N ILE A 68 9.42 13.92 6.70
CA ILE A 68 8.82 14.89 5.78
C ILE A 68 9.32 16.32 6.03
N MET A 69 9.66 16.66 7.27
CA MET A 69 10.19 17.99 7.62
C MET A 69 11.61 18.22 7.11
N ARG A 70 12.31 17.16 6.69
CA ARG A 70 13.73 17.19 6.29
C ARG A 70 13.94 16.87 4.81
N LYS A 71 12.86 16.56 4.08
CA LYS A 71 12.90 16.18 2.67
C LYS A 71 12.11 17.20 1.86
N PRO A 72 12.54 17.53 0.64
CA PRO A 72 11.73 18.34 -0.24
C PRO A 72 10.40 17.63 -0.52
N VAL A 73 9.32 18.41 -0.61
CA VAL A 73 8.00 17.87 -0.98
C VAL A 73 8.09 17.16 -2.33
N GLY A 74 7.52 15.97 -2.40
CA GLY A 74 7.42 15.16 -3.62
C GLY A 74 6.31 14.14 -3.48
N ARG A 75 5.88 13.54 -4.59
CA ARG A 75 4.78 12.58 -4.60
C ARG A 75 5.16 11.30 -3.86
N VAL A 76 4.34 10.93 -2.88
CA VAL A 76 4.54 9.72 -2.07
C VAL A 76 3.70 8.58 -2.63
N TRP A 77 4.40 7.54 -3.08
CA TRP A 77 3.77 6.27 -3.39
C TRP A 77 3.54 5.46 -2.12
N VAL A 78 2.30 5.37 -1.67
CA VAL A 78 1.90 4.55 -0.52
C VAL A 78 1.66 3.13 -1.00
N SER A 79 2.77 2.45 -1.29
CA SER A 79 2.90 1.05 -1.70
C SER A 79 4.39 0.80 -2.00
N GLY A 80 4.68 -0.25 -2.76
CA GLY A 80 5.97 -0.41 -3.44
C GLY A 80 6.67 -1.71 -3.12
N VAL A 81 6.57 -2.21 -1.88
CA VAL A 81 7.03 -3.57 -1.53
C VAL A 81 6.06 -4.31 -0.61
N CYS A 82 4.94 -3.68 -0.26
CA CYS A 82 3.82 -4.29 0.43
C CYS A 82 2.53 -3.64 -0.04
N ASP A 83 1.40 -4.33 0.17
CA ASP A 83 0.12 -3.65 0.07
C ASP A 83 -0.17 -2.89 1.38
N PRO A 84 -0.45 -1.58 1.31
CA PRO A 84 -0.68 -0.76 2.51
C PRO A 84 -2.00 -1.09 3.20
N TYR A 85 -2.95 -1.71 2.50
CA TYR A 85 -4.29 -2.06 2.97
C TYR A 85 -4.50 -3.56 3.14
N GLN A 86 -3.42 -4.30 3.34
CA GLN A 86 -3.44 -5.74 3.64
C GLN A 86 -4.13 -6.04 4.98
N ALA A 87 -4.36 -7.33 5.31
CA ALA A 87 -5.17 -7.72 6.47
C ALA A 87 -4.70 -7.12 7.82
N ALA A 88 -3.39 -6.96 8.01
CA ALA A 88 -2.82 -6.35 9.21
C ALA A 88 -3.28 -4.89 9.43
N GLU A 89 -3.54 -4.14 8.36
CA GLU A 89 -3.96 -2.74 8.42
C GLU A 89 -5.34 -2.56 9.09
N ARG A 90 -6.18 -3.60 9.14
CA ARG A 90 -7.45 -3.55 9.90
C ARG A 90 -7.21 -3.29 11.39
N LYS A 91 -6.15 -3.88 11.96
CA LYS A 91 -5.78 -3.73 13.38
C LYS A 91 -4.87 -2.52 13.60
N TYR A 92 -3.83 -2.39 12.78
CA TYR A 92 -2.73 -1.47 13.07
C TYR A 92 -2.96 -0.03 12.62
N ARG A 93 -3.80 0.17 11.59
CA ARG A 93 -4.17 1.49 11.06
C ARG A 93 -2.96 2.40 10.85
N LEU A 94 -1.86 1.86 10.34
CA LEU A 94 -0.63 2.63 10.12
C LEU A 94 -0.75 3.45 8.85
N THR A 95 -1.35 2.88 7.79
CA THR A 95 -1.55 3.58 6.52
C THR A 95 -2.40 4.83 6.71
N GLY A 96 -3.58 4.71 7.35
CA GLY A 96 -4.45 5.86 7.62
C GLY A 96 -3.75 6.97 8.40
N ARG A 97 -3.01 6.62 9.47
CA ARG A 97 -2.23 7.61 10.26
C ARG A 97 -1.10 8.26 9.46
N CYS A 98 -0.44 7.52 8.58
CA CYS A 98 0.55 8.10 7.66
C CYS A 98 -0.11 9.05 6.66
N LEU A 99 -1.31 8.72 6.16
CA LEU A 99 -2.06 9.60 5.25
C LEU A 99 -2.47 10.90 5.93
N GLU A 100 -2.95 10.87 7.18
CA GLU A 100 -3.27 12.09 7.94
C GLU A 100 -2.06 13.03 8.05
N ILE A 101 -0.88 12.48 8.35
CA ILE A 101 0.37 13.26 8.43
C ILE A 101 0.71 13.90 7.07
N LEU A 102 0.60 13.13 5.98
CA LEU A 102 0.88 13.64 4.63
C LEU A 102 -0.14 14.71 4.22
N LEU A 103 -1.41 14.52 4.55
CA LEU A 103 -2.51 15.45 4.32
C LEU A 103 -2.25 16.78 5.02
N GLU A 104 -1.98 16.76 6.33
CA GLU A 104 -1.73 17.95 7.15
C GLU A 104 -0.54 18.78 6.64
N ASN A 105 0.41 18.13 5.98
CA ASN A 105 1.62 18.76 5.44
C ASN A 105 1.57 18.95 3.92
N ARG A 106 0.40 18.75 3.29
CA ARG A 106 0.15 18.96 1.85
C ARG A 106 1.09 18.19 0.92
N TRP A 107 1.42 16.96 1.27
CA TRP A 107 2.20 16.08 0.40
C TRP A 107 1.28 15.40 -0.62
N PRO A 108 1.60 15.42 -1.93
CA PRO A 108 0.82 14.70 -2.92
C PRO A 108 1.01 13.19 -2.76
N VAL A 109 -0.07 12.42 -2.95
CA VAL A 109 -0.09 10.98 -2.66
C VAL A 109 -0.62 10.18 -3.85
N THR A 110 0.04 9.06 -4.14
CA THR A 110 -0.51 7.98 -4.96
C THR A 110 -0.59 6.70 -4.14
N ILE A 111 -1.77 6.10 -4.04
CA ILE A 111 -1.99 4.81 -3.36
C ILE A 111 -2.12 3.72 -4.42
N GLN A 112 -1.42 2.59 -4.24
CA GLN A 112 -1.63 1.38 -5.04
C GLN A 112 -1.98 0.20 -4.14
N THR A 113 -3.15 -0.40 -4.34
CA THR A 113 -3.62 -1.53 -3.53
C THR A 113 -4.36 -2.60 -4.35
N LYS A 114 -4.59 -3.77 -3.75
CA LYS A 114 -5.53 -4.80 -4.21
C LYS A 114 -6.65 -5.05 -3.18
N SER A 115 -6.79 -4.18 -2.19
CA SER A 115 -7.68 -4.34 -1.05
C SER A 115 -8.73 -3.23 -1.02
N THR A 116 -9.99 -3.61 -0.88
CA THR A 116 -11.10 -2.67 -0.69
C THR A 116 -11.08 -1.96 0.67
N LEU A 117 -10.16 -2.35 1.57
CA LEU A 117 -10.00 -1.70 2.87
C LEU A 117 -9.60 -0.22 2.75
N VAL A 118 -9.07 0.22 1.60
CA VAL A 118 -8.82 1.65 1.32
C VAL A 118 -10.07 2.51 1.50
N LEU A 119 -11.26 1.98 1.22
CA LEU A 119 -12.53 2.68 1.39
C LEU A 119 -12.84 3.06 2.85
N ARG A 120 -12.18 2.42 3.84
CA ARG A 120 -12.30 2.78 5.26
C ARG A 120 -11.79 4.20 5.54
N ASP A 121 -10.81 4.65 4.76
CA ASP A 121 -10.14 5.92 4.98
C ASP A 121 -10.66 6.99 3.99
N ILE A 122 -11.81 6.78 3.35
CA ILE A 122 -12.31 7.63 2.26
C ILE A 122 -12.45 9.10 2.67
N GLU A 123 -12.87 9.38 3.90
CA GLU A 123 -12.99 10.74 4.43
C GLU A 123 -11.62 11.44 4.61
N ILE A 124 -10.54 10.67 4.78
CA ILE A 124 -9.17 11.21 4.76
C ILE A 124 -8.78 11.51 3.30
N LEU A 125 -9.08 10.60 2.38
CA LEU A 125 -8.73 10.72 0.96
C LEU A 125 -9.39 11.94 0.30
N GLU A 126 -10.66 12.20 0.58
CA GLU A 126 -11.43 13.34 0.06
C GLU A 126 -10.85 14.71 0.42
N ARG A 127 -10.04 14.79 1.48
CA ARG A 127 -9.47 16.04 1.97
C ARG A 127 -8.15 16.43 1.29
N PHE A 128 -7.54 15.54 0.52
CA PHE A 128 -6.29 15.83 -0.16
C PHE A 128 -6.50 16.76 -1.35
N GLU A 129 -5.65 17.78 -1.48
CA GLU A 129 -5.59 18.63 -2.69
C GLU A 129 -5.11 17.82 -3.92
N ASP A 130 -4.19 16.88 -3.71
CA ASP A 130 -3.59 16.07 -4.78
C ASP A 130 -3.40 14.62 -4.35
N ILE A 131 -4.43 13.79 -4.62
CA ILE A 131 -4.40 12.34 -4.39
C ILE A 131 -4.83 11.56 -5.63
N GLU A 132 -4.34 10.34 -5.73
CA GLU A 132 -4.78 9.34 -6.70
C GLU A 132 -4.76 7.94 -6.07
N VAL A 133 -5.80 7.14 -6.32
CA VAL A 133 -5.93 5.79 -5.76
C VAL A 133 -6.11 4.76 -6.87
N GLY A 134 -5.20 3.80 -6.92
CA GLY A 134 -5.21 2.75 -7.93
C GLY A 134 -5.41 1.35 -7.38
N PHE A 135 -6.14 0.56 -8.16
CA PHE A 135 -6.25 -0.87 -7.94
C PHE A 135 -5.42 -1.64 -8.96
N SER A 136 -4.61 -2.59 -8.49
CA SER A 136 -4.00 -3.54 -9.43
C SER A 136 -5.03 -4.57 -9.88
N ILE A 137 -5.25 -4.69 -11.18
CA ILE A 137 -6.14 -5.67 -11.80
C ILE A 137 -5.31 -6.41 -12.86
N THR A 138 -4.79 -7.58 -12.51
CA THR A 138 -3.89 -8.38 -13.38
C THR A 138 -4.62 -9.26 -14.39
N THR A 139 -5.91 -9.49 -14.16
CA THR A 139 -6.73 -10.37 -14.97
C THR A 139 -8.19 -10.02 -14.73
N ALA A 140 -9.04 -10.30 -15.73
CA ALA A 140 -10.49 -10.25 -15.60
C ALA A 140 -11.08 -11.60 -15.11
N ASP A 141 -10.29 -12.68 -15.06
CA ASP A 141 -10.73 -14.00 -14.63
C ASP A 141 -10.55 -14.19 -13.12
N GLU A 142 -11.67 -14.28 -12.42
CA GLU A 142 -11.73 -14.47 -10.98
C GLU A 142 -11.11 -15.80 -10.52
N LYS A 143 -11.10 -16.85 -11.36
CA LYS A 143 -10.39 -18.12 -11.08
C LYS A 143 -8.88 -17.92 -11.12
N MET A 144 -8.37 -17.21 -12.14
CA MET A 144 -6.96 -16.86 -12.25
C MET A 144 -6.51 -16.02 -11.06
N ARG A 145 -7.33 -15.05 -10.64
CA ARG A 145 -7.07 -14.25 -9.45
C ARG A 145 -7.05 -15.10 -8.17
N LYS A 146 -7.88 -16.15 -8.01
CA LYS A 146 -7.76 -17.09 -6.85
C LYS A 146 -6.43 -17.81 -6.86
N LEU A 147 -5.98 -18.23 -8.04
CA LEU A 147 -4.74 -18.98 -8.17
C LEU A 147 -3.53 -18.10 -7.85
N PHE A 148 -3.44 -16.91 -8.45
CA PHE A 148 -2.25 -16.07 -8.37
C PHE A 148 -2.25 -15.05 -7.24
N GLU A 149 -3.41 -14.60 -6.77
CA GLU A 149 -3.58 -13.55 -5.76
C GLU A 149 -4.57 -13.99 -4.66
N PRO A 150 -4.29 -15.09 -3.95
CA PRO A 150 -5.28 -15.78 -3.12
C PRO A 150 -5.81 -14.94 -1.95
N GLY A 151 -5.01 -13.99 -1.43
CA GLY A 151 -5.41 -13.14 -0.33
C GLY A 151 -5.94 -11.76 -0.73
N ALA A 152 -5.94 -11.41 -2.03
CA ALA A 152 -6.38 -10.11 -2.52
C ALA A 152 -7.90 -10.07 -2.77
N ALA A 153 -8.49 -8.87 -2.81
CA ALA A 153 -9.94 -8.72 -3.00
C ALA A 153 -10.39 -9.30 -4.36
N PRO A 154 -11.62 -9.82 -4.48
CA PRO A 154 -12.25 -10.18 -5.76
C PRO A 154 -12.14 -9.05 -6.80
N ILE A 155 -11.97 -9.39 -8.08
CA ILE A 155 -11.80 -8.37 -9.14
C ILE A 155 -13.00 -7.43 -9.18
N ARG A 156 -14.21 -7.98 -9.12
CA ARG A 156 -15.45 -7.19 -9.10
C ARG A 156 -15.52 -6.23 -7.92
N GLU A 157 -14.94 -6.58 -6.77
CA GLU A 157 -14.88 -5.67 -5.62
C GLU A 157 -13.88 -4.55 -5.81
N ARG A 158 -12.75 -4.81 -6.49
CA ARG A 158 -11.78 -3.77 -6.86
C ARG A 158 -12.41 -2.76 -7.81
N VAL A 159 -13.12 -3.22 -8.84
CA VAL A 159 -13.85 -2.36 -9.78
C VAL A 159 -14.90 -1.52 -9.06
N ARG A 160 -15.73 -2.15 -8.21
CA ARG A 160 -16.71 -1.39 -7.39
C ARG A 160 -16.06 -0.37 -6.48
N ALA A 161 -14.89 -0.67 -5.91
CA ALA A 161 -14.17 0.29 -5.08
C ALA A 161 -13.67 1.49 -5.89
N LEU A 162 -13.21 1.27 -7.13
CA LEU A 162 -12.88 2.36 -8.06
C LEU A 162 -14.12 3.22 -8.35
N ASP A 163 -15.28 2.62 -8.59
CA ASP A 163 -16.54 3.37 -8.82
C ASP A 163 -16.90 4.24 -7.60
N VAL A 164 -16.78 3.70 -6.39
CA VAL A 164 -17.05 4.44 -5.14
C VAL A 164 -16.08 5.62 -4.97
N LEU A 165 -14.78 5.41 -5.22
CA LEU A 165 -13.76 6.46 -5.12
C LEU A 165 -14.02 7.56 -6.16
N HIS A 166 -14.30 7.16 -7.41
CA HIS A 166 -14.59 8.10 -8.49
C HIS A 166 -15.85 8.94 -8.21
N ALA A 167 -16.90 8.33 -7.65
CA ALA A 167 -18.11 9.05 -7.23
C ALA A 167 -17.89 10.05 -6.09
N ARG A 168 -16.74 9.98 -5.40
CA ARG A 168 -16.27 10.96 -4.40
C ARG A 168 -15.23 11.93 -4.97
N GLU A 169 -15.14 12.04 -6.29
CA GLU A 169 -14.21 12.92 -7.01
C GLU A 169 -12.71 12.63 -6.73
N ILE A 170 -12.41 11.45 -6.18
CA ILE A 170 -11.03 10.98 -6.01
C ILE A 170 -10.54 10.45 -7.36
N ARG A 171 -9.38 10.92 -7.83
CA ARG A 171 -8.78 10.38 -9.06
C ARG A 171 -8.41 8.91 -8.88
N THR A 172 -8.73 8.10 -9.89
CA THR A 172 -8.53 6.65 -9.84
C THR A 172 -7.79 6.12 -11.05
N TYR A 173 -7.05 5.03 -10.88
CA TYR A 173 -6.43 4.29 -12.00
C TYR A 173 -6.50 2.77 -11.82
N GLY A 174 -6.41 2.05 -12.93
CA GLY A 174 -6.15 0.61 -12.94
C GLY A 174 -4.70 0.35 -13.33
N SER A 175 -4.02 -0.57 -12.66
CA SER A 175 -2.68 -1.02 -13.08
C SER A 175 -2.68 -2.50 -13.41
N GLU A 176 -2.25 -2.87 -14.60
CA GLU A 176 -1.90 -4.25 -14.93
C GLU A 176 -0.64 -4.61 -14.13
N GLY A 177 -0.70 -5.65 -13.30
CA GLY A 177 0.37 -5.96 -12.36
C GLY A 177 1.65 -6.38 -13.09
N GLY A 178 2.56 -5.43 -13.25
CA GLY A 178 3.92 -5.62 -13.70
C GLY A 178 4.63 -4.29 -13.55
N ALA A 179 5.75 -4.26 -12.84
CA ALA A 179 6.70 -3.17 -13.05
C ALA A 179 7.14 -3.30 -14.51
N THR A 180 6.57 -2.49 -15.39
CA THR A 180 7.18 -2.23 -16.70
C THR A 180 8.52 -1.59 -16.39
N GLY A 181 9.59 -2.35 -16.64
CA GLY A 181 10.96 -1.84 -16.63
C GLY A 181 11.18 -0.84 -17.76
#